data_AF-A0A8S2VZL1-F1
#
_entry.id   AF-A0A8S2VZL1-F1
#
_cell.length_a   1.000
_cell.length_b   1.000
_cell.length_c   1.000
_cell.angle_alpha   90.00
_cell.angle_beta   90.00
_cell.angle_gamma   90.00
#
_symmetry.space_group_name_H-M   'P 1'
#
loop_
_entity.id
_entity.type
_entity.pdbx_description
1 polymer ?
#
loop_
_entity_poly.entity_id
_entity_poly.type
_entity_poly.pdbx_seq_one_letter_code
_entity_poly.pdbx_strand_id
1 'polypeptide(L)'
;MSFTYDPSGMKPYRYRCRCEKQFYGDQCQHEKVSIHVRLKAITPPLASIVQYYDNNLTLNLIIKSQQVYPALPKEFEFNHTQVIAPVLGILKLYTQNYQTEDVIYSIICIQQNQKVINITTELITCPNALTLLRKIE
;
A
#
# COMPACT_ATOMS: atom_id res chain seq x y z
N MET A 1 18.65 0.60 12.87
CA MET A 1 18.16 -0.03 14.12
C MET A 1 18.47 0.90 15.30
N SER A 2 17.54 1.08 16.25
CA SER A 2 17.79 1.91 17.45
C SER A 2 17.30 1.21 18.72
N PHE A 3 17.88 1.55 19.87
CA PHE A 3 17.55 0.95 21.17
C PHE A 3 16.67 1.88 22.00
N THR A 4 15.69 1.32 22.69
CA THR A 4 14.80 2.06 23.61
C THR A 4 14.74 1.37 24.97
N TYR A 5 14.78 2.14 26.06
CA TYR A 5 14.77 1.63 27.42
C TYR A 5 13.41 0.98 27.75
N ASP A 6 13.44 -0.21 28.36
CA ASP A 6 12.25 -0.93 28.82
C ASP A 6 12.09 -0.78 30.35
N PRO A 7 11.12 0.01 30.83
CA PRO A 7 10.92 0.23 32.27
C PRO A 7 10.21 -0.95 32.97
N SER A 8 9.71 -1.96 32.23
CA SER A 8 8.89 -3.04 32.81
C SER A 8 9.68 -4.08 33.60
N GLY A 9 11.01 -4.17 33.42
CA GLY A 9 11.87 -5.12 34.14
C GLY A 9 11.61 -6.61 33.84
N MET A 10 10.67 -6.95 32.96
CA MET A 10 10.27 -8.34 32.68
C MET A 10 11.22 -9.08 31.72
N LYS A 11 12.09 -8.36 30.99
CA LYS A 11 13.08 -8.95 30.08
C LYS A 11 14.51 -8.77 30.64
N PRO A 12 15.40 -9.77 30.50
CA PRO A 12 16.77 -9.72 31.04
C PRO A 12 17.65 -8.62 30.41
N TYR A 13 17.23 -8.04 29.30
CA TYR A 13 17.89 -6.92 28.63
C TYR A 13 17.02 -5.66 28.77
N ARG A 14 17.53 -4.62 29.44
CA ARG A 14 16.85 -3.31 29.70
C ARG A 14 16.54 -2.49 28.43
N TYR A 15 16.73 -3.06 27.25
CA TYR A 15 16.59 -2.37 25.97
C TYR A 15 15.73 -3.20 25.01
N ARG A 16 14.69 -2.58 24.45
CA ARG A 16 13.91 -3.09 23.31
C ARG A 16 14.44 -2.52 22.00
N CYS A 17 14.47 -3.36 20.98
CA CYS A 17 14.77 -2.95 19.62
C CYS A 17 13.61 -2.12 19.06
N ARG A 18 13.91 -0.93 18.56
CA ARG A 18 12.97 -0.16 17.74
C ARG A 18 13.30 -0.41 16.28
N CYS A 19 12.42 -1.16 15.62
CA CYS A 19 12.58 -1.52 14.22
C CYS A 19 12.37 -0.32 13.30
N GLU A 20 13.15 -0.29 12.22
CA GLU A 20 12.86 0.58 11.10
C GLU A 20 11.57 0.15 10.41
N LYS A 21 10.97 1.04 9.62
CA LYS A 21 9.64 0.82 9.02
C LYS A 21 9.54 -0.51 8.26
N GLN A 22 10.62 -0.94 7.63
CA GLN A 22 10.74 -2.15 6.80
C GLN A 22 10.97 -3.46 7.58
N PHE A 23 11.17 -3.41 8.90
CA PHE A 23 11.43 -4.62 9.71
C PHE A 23 10.41 -4.80 10.85
N TYR A 24 10.27 -6.04 11.33
CA TYR A 24 9.42 -6.42 12.46
C TYR A 24 10.00 -7.61 13.25
N GLY A 25 9.38 -7.91 14.40
CA GLY A 25 9.82 -8.92 15.36
C GLY A 25 10.57 -8.31 16.55
N ASP A 26 10.72 -9.09 17.62
CA ASP A 26 11.35 -8.65 18.88
C ASP A 26 12.80 -8.15 18.71
N GLN A 27 13.49 -8.63 17.68
CA GLN A 27 14.85 -8.25 17.31
C GLN A 27 14.92 -7.65 15.91
N CYS A 28 13.79 -7.24 15.33
CA CYS A 28 13.71 -6.74 13.95
C CYS A 28 14.24 -7.74 12.90
N GLN A 29 14.19 -9.02 13.22
CA GLN A 29 14.77 -10.10 12.42
C GLN A 29 13.96 -10.45 11.16
N HIS A 30 12.74 -9.93 11.05
CA HIS A 30 11.88 -10.18 9.90
C HIS A 30 11.73 -8.92 9.06
N GLU A 31 11.95 -9.07 7.76
CA GLU A 31 11.72 -8.03 6.77
C GLU A 31 10.25 -8.07 6.32
N LYS A 32 9.64 -6.89 6.22
CA LYS A 32 8.29 -6.73 5.71
C LYS A 32 8.28 -6.85 4.19
N VAL A 33 7.16 -7.28 3.63
CA VAL A 33 6.97 -7.20 2.18
C VAL A 33 6.80 -5.75 1.78
N SER A 34 7.59 -5.29 0.81
CA SER A 34 7.51 -3.96 0.24
C SER A 34 7.02 -4.00 -1.21
N ILE A 35 6.10 -3.10 -1.53
CA ILE A 35 5.59 -2.90 -2.89
C ILE A 35 6.06 -1.53 -3.34
N HIS A 36 6.87 -1.52 -4.40
CA HIS A 36 7.42 -0.31 -5.00
C HIS A 36 6.75 -0.12 -6.35
N VAL A 37 5.91 0.91 -6.46
CA VAL A 37 5.21 1.22 -7.71
C VAL A 37 5.88 2.42 -8.35
N ARG A 38 6.31 2.23 -9.60
CA ARG A 38 6.81 3.28 -10.49
C ARG A 38 5.81 3.49 -11.62
N LEU A 39 5.27 4.69 -11.69
CA LEU A 39 4.32 5.04 -12.74
C LEU A 39 5.07 5.62 -13.93
N LYS A 40 4.71 5.18 -15.15
CA LYS A 40 5.16 5.88 -16.37
C LYS A 40 4.54 7.28 -16.41
N ALA A 41 5.17 8.17 -17.18
CA ALA A 41 4.79 9.58 -17.26
C ALA A 41 3.26 9.76 -17.45
N ILE A 42 2.64 10.40 -16.47
CA ILE A 42 1.21 10.67 -16.40
C ILE A 42 1.03 12.13 -16.02
N THR A 43 -0.01 12.74 -16.56
CA THR A 43 -0.40 14.09 -16.19
C THR A 43 -0.70 14.11 -14.69
N PRO A 44 -0.08 15.01 -13.91
CA PRO A 44 -0.23 15.00 -12.46
C PRO A 44 -1.69 15.30 -12.09
N PRO A 45 -2.37 14.38 -11.36
CA PRO A 45 -3.71 14.62 -10.85
C PRO A 45 -3.66 15.59 -9.66
N LEU A 46 -4.81 16.22 -9.36
CA LEU A 46 -4.97 17.13 -8.21
C LEU A 46 -4.89 16.40 -6.87
N ALA A 47 -5.25 15.12 -6.85
CA ALA A 47 -5.07 14.24 -5.72
C ALA A 47 -5.07 12.80 -6.19
N SER A 48 -4.50 11.92 -5.37
CA SER A 48 -4.62 10.49 -5.58
C SER A 48 -4.79 9.73 -4.29
N ILE A 49 -5.49 8.60 -4.38
CA ILE A 49 -5.64 7.65 -3.29
C ILE A 49 -5.18 6.29 -3.79
N VAL A 50 -4.24 5.69 -3.08
CA VAL A 50 -3.82 4.30 -3.30
C VAL A 50 -4.44 3.46 -2.20
N GLN A 51 -5.23 2.47 -2.57
CA GLN A 51 -5.81 1.49 -1.65
C GLN A 51 -5.31 0.11 -1.99
N TYR A 52 -4.82 -0.62 -0.99
CA TYR A 52 -4.38 -2.00 -1.14
C TYR A 52 -5.40 -2.93 -0.51
N TYR A 53 -5.78 -3.95 -1.26
CA TYR A 53 -6.79 -4.92 -0.89
C TYR A 53 -6.18 -6.31 -0.77
N ASP A 54 -6.63 -7.01 0.26
CA ASP A 54 -6.42 -8.44 0.37
C ASP A 54 -7.60 -9.16 -0.25
N ASN A 55 -7.33 -10.24 -0.97
CA ASN A 55 -8.39 -11.10 -1.52
C ASN A 55 -8.51 -12.28 -0.58
N ASN A 56 -9.44 -12.20 0.36
CA ASN A 56 -9.76 -13.37 1.16
C ASN A 56 -10.51 -14.39 0.28
N LEU A 57 -10.52 -15.66 0.67
CA LEU A 57 -11.15 -16.76 -0.10
C LEU A 57 -12.64 -16.50 -0.45
N THR A 58 -13.28 -15.53 0.20
CA THR A 58 -14.68 -15.15 0.02
C THR A 58 -14.93 -14.09 -1.06
N LEU A 59 -13.93 -13.72 -1.89
CA LEU A 59 -14.02 -12.64 -2.90
C LEU A 59 -14.36 -11.25 -2.34
N ASN A 60 -14.32 -11.07 -1.01
CA ASN A 60 -14.53 -9.79 -0.38
C ASN A 60 -13.22 -9.01 -0.37
N LEU A 61 -13.22 -7.85 -1.04
CA LEU A 61 -12.08 -6.94 -1.04
C LEU A 61 -12.06 -6.16 0.27
N ILE A 62 -11.10 -6.48 1.14
CA ILE A 62 -10.92 -5.79 2.43
C ILE A 62 -9.74 -4.83 2.30
N ILE A 63 -9.97 -3.54 2.56
CA ILE A 63 -8.92 -2.52 2.57
C ILE A 63 -7.94 -2.83 3.71
N LYS A 64 -6.67 -3.06 3.37
CA LYS A 64 -5.58 -3.25 4.35
C LYS A 64 -4.82 -1.97 4.61
N SER A 65 -4.69 -1.13 3.59
CA SER A 65 -3.94 0.12 3.66
C SER A 65 -4.50 1.11 2.66
N GLN A 66 -4.47 2.38 3.06
CA GLN A 66 -4.83 3.51 2.23
C GLN A 66 -3.78 4.60 2.39
N GLN A 67 -3.28 5.12 1.27
CA GLN A 67 -2.37 6.25 1.20
C GLN A 67 -3.03 7.34 0.38
N VAL A 68 -3.05 8.56 0.91
CA VAL A 68 -3.63 9.73 0.26
C VAL A 68 -2.51 10.70 -0.08
N TYR A 69 -2.48 11.16 -1.33
CA TYR A 69 -1.48 12.09 -1.81
C TYR A 69 -2.15 13.34 -2.40
N PRO A 70 -1.67 14.54 -2.05
CA PRO A 70 -2.12 15.80 -2.66
C PRO A 70 -1.63 15.97 -4.10
N ALA A 71 -0.71 15.12 -4.55
CA ALA A 71 -0.32 14.97 -5.95
C ALA A 71 0.28 13.57 -6.09
N LEU A 72 -0.01 12.86 -7.17
CA LEU A 72 0.49 11.50 -7.37
C LEU A 72 2.01 11.52 -7.57
N PRO A 73 2.80 10.93 -6.67
CA PRO A 73 4.24 10.83 -6.87
C PRO A 73 4.55 9.85 -8.03
N LYS A 74 5.68 10.07 -8.70
CA LYS A 74 6.18 9.15 -9.75
C LYS A 74 6.50 7.76 -9.20
N GLU A 75 6.91 7.72 -7.94
CA GLU A 75 7.23 6.50 -7.20
C GLU A 75 6.58 6.55 -5.83
N PHE A 76 5.96 5.44 -5.41
CA PHE A 76 5.47 5.28 -4.06
C PHE A 76 5.74 3.87 -3.55
N GLU A 77 5.89 3.80 -2.23
CA GLU A 77 6.24 2.57 -1.53
C GLU A 77 5.19 2.25 -0.48
N PHE A 78 4.85 0.97 -0.41
CA PHE A 78 4.01 0.42 0.63
C PHE A 78 4.71 -0.75 1.31
N ASN A 79 4.98 -0.59 2.60
CA ASN A 79 5.52 -1.63 3.48
C ASN A 79 4.36 -2.34 4.19
N HIS A 80 4.03 -3.56 3.76
CA HIS A 80 2.96 -4.34 4.33
C HIS A 80 3.36 -4.89 5.71
N THR A 81 2.42 -4.94 6.66
CA THR A 81 2.71 -5.40 8.02
C THR A 81 2.82 -6.91 8.17
N GLN A 82 2.48 -7.68 7.12
CA GLN A 82 2.45 -9.14 7.12
C GLN A 82 3.41 -9.74 6.09
N VAL A 83 3.59 -11.06 6.17
CA VAL A 83 4.46 -11.88 5.30
C VAL A 83 3.94 -11.97 3.85
N ILE A 84 2.64 -11.78 3.65
CA ILE A 84 1.99 -11.93 2.33
C ILE A 84 1.63 -10.53 1.82
N ALA A 85 2.04 -10.22 0.59
CA ALA A 85 1.68 -8.97 -0.07
C ALA A 85 0.17 -8.94 -0.38
N PRO A 86 -0.51 -7.78 -0.35
CA PRO A 86 -1.82 -7.66 -0.96
C PRO A 86 -1.76 -8.04 -2.44
N VAL A 87 -2.81 -8.67 -2.95
CA VAL A 87 -2.90 -9.16 -4.34
C VAL A 87 -3.31 -8.05 -5.31
N LEU A 88 -4.00 -7.03 -4.79
CA LEU A 88 -4.65 -6.00 -5.58
C LEU A 88 -4.41 -4.63 -4.94
N GLY A 89 -4.07 -3.65 -5.78
CA GLY A 89 -4.13 -2.24 -5.46
C GLY A 89 -5.10 -1.51 -6.38
N ILE A 90 -5.76 -0.48 -5.88
CA ILE A 90 -6.59 0.43 -6.67
C ILE A 90 -6.05 1.83 -6.48
N LEU A 91 -5.78 2.49 -7.60
CA LEU A 91 -5.37 3.87 -7.65
C LEU A 91 -6.56 4.72 -8.13
N LYS A 92 -7.05 5.60 -7.26
CA LYS A 92 -8.06 6.61 -7.56
C LYS A 92 -7.36 7.93 -7.88
N LEU A 93 -7.61 8.49 -9.05
CA LEU A 93 -7.02 9.76 -9.49
C LEU A 93 -8.10 10.81 -9.68
N TYR A 94 -7.93 11.96 -9.04
CA TYR A 94 -8.87 13.07 -9.10
C TYR A 94 -8.29 14.13 -10.04
N THR A 95 -8.90 14.29 -11.21
CA THR A 95 -8.38 15.14 -12.29
C THR A 95 -8.99 16.54 -12.31
N GLN A 96 -10.21 16.70 -11.80
CA GLN A 96 -10.92 17.97 -11.63
C GLN A 96 -11.60 18.00 -10.26
N ASN A 97 -12.01 19.19 -9.81
CA ASN A 97 -12.61 19.49 -8.49
C ASN A 97 -13.10 18.26 -7.68
N TYR A 98 -12.69 18.16 -6.41
CA TYR A 98 -13.05 17.08 -5.46
C TYR A 98 -14.56 16.75 -5.33
N GLN A 99 -15.44 17.56 -5.92
CA GLN A 99 -16.89 17.46 -5.85
C GLN A 99 -17.53 16.79 -7.07
N THR A 100 -16.83 16.64 -8.20
CA THR A 100 -17.38 15.94 -9.38
C THR A 100 -16.86 14.52 -9.47
N GLU A 101 -17.73 13.62 -9.98
CA GLU A 101 -17.53 12.17 -10.13
C GLU A 101 -16.39 11.78 -11.11
N ASP A 102 -15.50 12.72 -11.46
CA ASP A 102 -14.38 12.55 -12.39
C ASP A 102 -13.19 11.88 -11.69
N VAL A 103 -13.43 10.67 -11.20
CA VAL A 103 -12.41 9.81 -10.62
C VAL A 103 -11.98 8.78 -11.64
N ILE A 104 -10.70 8.81 -12.01
CA ILE A 104 -10.09 7.78 -12.84
C ILE A 104 -9.62 6.65 -11.93
N TYR A 105 -10.09 5.43 -12.22
CA TYR A 105 -9.70 4.22 -11.51
C TYR A 105 -8.69 3.44 -12.34
N SER A 106 -7.57 3.10 -11.72
CA SER A 106 -6.57 2.20 -12.28
C SER A 106 -6.30 1.04 -11.33
N ILE A 107 -6.18 -0.15 -11.88
CA ILE A 107 -5.91 -1.37 -11.11
C ILE A 107 -4.40 -1.64 -11.13
N ILE A 108 -3.85 -1.96 -9.97
CA ILE A 108 -2.48 -2.38 -9.76
C ILE A 108 -2.51 -3.85 -9.37
N CYS A 109 -2.14 -4.74 -10.29
CA CYS A 109 -2.03 -6.18 -9.99
C CYS A 109 -0.67 -6.48 -9.38
N ILE A 110 -0.66 -7.15 -8.23
CA ILE A 110 0.56 -7.43 -7.47
C ILE A 110 0.84 -8.94 -7.53
N GLN A 111 1.97 -9.31 -8.13
CA GLN A 111 2.42 -10.71 -8.16
C GLN A 111 3.18 -11.06 -6.88
N GLN A 112 2.62 -11.94 -6.05
CA GLN A 112 3.06 -12.22 -4.67
C GLN A 112 4.36 -13.03 -4.54
N ASN A 113 5.15 -13.23 -5.61
CA ASN A 113 6.27 -14.18 -5.60
C ASN A 113 7.59 -13.61 -5.02
N GLN A 114 7.59 -12.37 -4.54
CA GLN A 114 8.80 -11.68 -4.06
C GLN A 114 8.51 -10.81 -2.82
N LYS A 115 9.53 -10.62 -1.98
CA LYS A 115 9.47 -9.70 -0.82
C LYS A 115 9.46 -8.23 -1.24
N VAL A 116 10.13 -7.90 -2.34
CA VAL A 116 10.15 -6.56 -2.93
C VAL A 116 9.52 -6.68 -4.31
N ILE A 117 8.40 -6.00 -4.52
CA ILE A 117 7.64 -6.10 -5.77
C ILE A 117 7.78 -4.76 -6.51
N ASN A 118 8.54 -4.75 -7.60
CA ASN A 118 8.73 -3.58 -8.45
C ASN A 118 7.69 -3.58 -9.57
N ILE A 119 6.71 -2.68 -9.49
CA ILE A 119 5.66 -2.54 -10.49
C ILE A 119 5.96 -1.33 -11.33
N THR A 120 6.35 -1.55 -12.59
CA THR A 120 6.41 -0.48 -13.59
C THR A 120 5.19 -0.62 -14.49
N THR A 121 4.20 0.27 -14.34
CA THR A 121 2.93 0.12 -15.05
C THR A 121 2.55 1.40 -15.80
N GLU A 122 1.96 1.20 -16.98
CA GLU A 122 1.08 2.21 -17.58
C GLU A 122 -0.27 2.10 -16.89
N LEU A 123 -0.94 3.23 -16.68
CA LEU A 123 -2.27 3.21 -16.06
C LEU A 123 -3.26 2.58 -17.05
N ILE A 124 -3.67 1.34 -16.77
CA ILE A 124 -4.78 0.73 -17.47
C ILE A 124 -6.06 1.27 -16.83
N THR A 125 -6.75 2.12 -17.57
CA THR A 125 -8.05 2.67 -17.16
C THR A 125 -9.10 1.57 -17.22
N CYS A 126 -9.78 1.30 -16.11
CA CYS A 126 -10.87 0.33 -16.06
C CYS A 126 -12.22 1.05 -15.96
N PRO A 127 -12.93 1.31 -17.08
CA PRO A 127 -14.18 2.06 -17.06
C PRO A 127 -15.28 1.42 -16.20
N ASN A 128 -15.25 0.09 -16.03
CA ASN A 128 -16.20 -0.65 -15.19
C ASN A 128 -15.75 -0.85 -13.74
N ALA A 129 -14.58 -0.35 -13.34
CA ALA A 129 -14.06 -0.53 -11.97
C ALA A 129 -14.99 0.09 -10.93
N LEU A 130 -15.66 1.20 -11.27
CA LEU A 130 -16.63 1.87 -10.40
C LEU A 130 -17.80 0.94 -10.03
N THR A 131 -18.26 0.12 -10.97
CA THR A 131 -19.33 -0.88 -10.74
C THR A 131 -18.87 -2.04 -9.86
N LEU A 132 -17.59 -2.43 -9.97
CA LEU A 132 -16.98 -3.42 -9.07
C LEU A 132 -16.82 -2.87 -7.66
N LEU A 133 -16.45 -1.59 -7.53
CA LEU A 133 -16.21 -0.92 -6.25
C LEU A 133 -17.48 -0.55 -5.50
N ARG A 134 -18.55 -0.17 -6.20
CA ARG A 134 -19.86 0.13 -5.58
C ARG A 134 -20.54 -1.08 -4.93
N LYS A 135 -20.08 -2.31 -5.19
CA LYS A 135 -20.56 -3.51 -4.48
C LYS A 135 -19.83 -3.74 -3.15
N ILE A 136 -18.79 -2.95 -2.87
CA ILE A 136 -17.84 -3.14 -1.77
C ILE A 136 -17.99 -2.04 -0.71
N GLU A 137 -18.34 -0.82 -1.13
CA GLU A 137 -18.76 0.29 -0.25
C GLU A 137 -20.20 0.11 0.24
#